data_AF-A0A512C1J7-F1
#
_entry.id   AF-A0A512C1J7-F1
#
_cell.length_a   1.000
_cell.length_b   1.000
_cell.length_c   1.000
_cell.angle_alpha   90.00
_cell.angle_beta   90.00
_cell.angle_gamma   90.00
#
_symmetry.space_group_name_H-M   'P 1'
#
loop_
_entity.id
_entity.type
_entity.pdbx_description
1 polymer ?
#
loop_
_entity_poly.entity_id
_entity_poly.type
_entity_poly.pdbx_seq_one_letter_code
_entity_poly.pdbx_strand_id
1 'polypeptide(L)'
;MLAVQSRLPLGMPFRPRTRNVRRPFTPSFTGQPYRLPHDVRDRLAASLVPFRNREAAFALAVFLARFWSVPGRVVDSFHIDRRALADHGELHLTEAKVRGAIRVLEEVAFLDRAIPSSGSKYKATEEGLHRKPIRFVFGSEYAPLFIAANERAARARGGRSSDRRPMTPSSSQRPPTTSSEAQKIKSPKSKSVADPMVYLGDLRNGKKIGLPPNPFVPDPKLEAALENLLKGIRQSRGG
;
A
#
# COMPACT_ATOMS: atom_id res chain seq x y z
N MET A 1 -14.37 77.45 15.90
CA MET A 1 -14.84 76.29 15.13
C MET A 1 -13.76 75.21 15.19
N LEU A 2 -13.95 74.16 15.99
CA LEU A 2 -12.96 73.10 16.19
C LEU A 2 -13.34 71.88 15.35
N ALA A 3 -12.46 71.52 14.41
CA ALA A 3 -12.62 70.39 13.51
C ALA A 3 -12.44 69.06 14.27
N VAL A 4 -13.46 68.21 14.23
CA VAL A 4 -13.43 66.86 14.79
C VAL A 4 -12.77 65.94 13.77
N GLN A 5 -11.51 65.56 14.02
CA GLN A 5 -10.84 64.51 13.26
C GLN A 5 -11.42 63.14 13.63
N SER A 6 -12.15 62.53 12.71
CA SER A 6 -12.61 61.14 12.79
C SER A 6 -11.44 60.18 12.59
N ARG A 7 -11.08 59.45 13.64
CA ARG A 7 -10.07 58.38 13.57
C ARG A 7 -10.65 57.17 12.85
N LEU A 8 -9.98 56.75 11.77
CA LEU A 8 -10.28 55.54 11.00
C LEU A 8 -10.16 54.29 11.88
N PRO A 9 -11.02 53.26 11.69
CA PRO A 9 -10.91 52.01 12.42
C PRO A 9 -9.65 51.25 11.99
N LEU A 10 -8.80 50.97 12.98
CA LEU A 10 -7.63 50.10 12.87
C LEU A 10 -8.03 48.75 12.26
N GLY A 11 -7.44 48.42 11.12
CA GLY A 11 -7.63 47.15 10.42
C GLY A 11 -7.30 45.97 11.35
N MET A 12 -8.24 45.03 11.42
CA MET A 12 -8.08 43.78 12.17
C MET A 12 -6.81 43.05 11.71
N PRO A 13 -5.95 42.56 12.63
CA PRO A 13 -4.78 41.80 12.25
C PRO A 13 -5.21 40.51 11.56
N PHE A 14 -4.70 40.30 10.35
CA PHE A 14 -4.78 39.02 9.64
C PHE A 14 -4.28 37.91 10.56
N ARG A 15 -5.18 37.06 11.06
CA ARG A 15 -4.77 35.83 11.74
C ARG A 15 -4.08 34.95 10.69
N PRO A 16 -2.77 34.66 10.83
CA PRO A 16 -2.11 33.72 9.92
C PRO A 16 -2.84 32.39 10.03
N ARG A 17 -3.42 31.95 8.91
CA ARG A 17 -4.12 30.67 8.78
C ARG A 17 -3.13 29.58 9.16
N THR A 18 -3.29 28.99 10.34
CA THR A 18 -2.46 27.88 10.83
C THR A 18 -2.45 26.79 9.77
N ARG A 19 -1.32 26.64 9.06
CA ARG A 19 -1.12 25.54 8.11
C ARG A 19 -1.24 24.26 8.91
N ASN A 20 -2.34 23.53 8.67
CA ASN A 20 -2.61 22.26 9.30
C ASN A 20 -1.41 21.34 9.01
N VAL A 21 -0.59 21.07 10.04
CA VAL A 21 0.65 20.30 9.89
C VAL A 21 0.26 18.91 9.40
N ARG A 22 0.59 18.63 8.14
CA ARG A 22 0.20 17.39 7.46
C ARG A 22 0.90 16.23 8.16
N ARG A 23 0.16 15.46 8.94
CA ARG A 23 0.67 14.22 9.55
C ARG A 23 1.05 13.25 8.42
N PRO A 24 2.22 12.58 8.50
CA PRO A 24 2.63 11.58 7.52
C PRO A 24 1.56 10.49 7.37
N PHE A 25 1.31 10.09 6.12
CA PHE A 25 0.49 8.91 5.84
C PHE A 25 1.12 7.71 6.52
N THR A 26 0.33 7.00 7.34
CA THR A 26 0.77 5.79 8.01
C THR A 26 -0.15 4.67 7.52
N PRO A 27 0.36 3.70 6.73
CA PRO A 27 -0.42 2.51 6.43
C PRO A 27 -0.59 1.73 7.75
N SER A 28 -1.73 1.89 8.41
CA SER A 28 -2.01 1.23 9.70
C SER A 28 -2.45 -0.21 9.46
N PHE A 29 -1.65 -1.15 9.98
CA PHE A 29 -2.06 -2.56 10.10
C PHE A 29 -2.70 -2.83 11.48
N THR A 30 -2.36 -2.02 12.49
CA THR A 30 -2.70 -2.25 13.90
C THR A 30 -3.71 -1.23 14.44
N GLY A 31 -4.98 -1.66 14.57
CA GLY A 31 -6.02 -1.07 15.44
C GLY A 31 -6.52 0.36 15.15
N GLN A 32 -5.81 1.15 14.35
CA GLN A 32 -6.21 2.52 13.99
C GLN A 32 -6.95 2.53 12.66
N PRO A 33 -8.06 3.29 12.53
CA PRO A 33 -8.79 3.43 11.28
C PRO A 33 -7.86 3.86 10.15
N TYR A 34 -7.79 3.04 9.11
CA TYR A 34 -6.93 3.33 7.96
C TYR A 34 -7.42 4.61 7.26
N ARG A 35 -6.49 5.53 6.99
CA ARG A 35 -6.79 6.80 6.34
C ARG A 35 -6.10 6.85 4.98
N LEU A 36 -6.88 6.95 3.91
CA LEU A 36 -6.37 7.16 2.56
C LEU A 36 -5.44 8.39 2.49
N PRO A 37 -4.37 8.36 1.68
CA PRO A 37 -3.61 9.55 1.34
C PRO A 37 -4.53 10.67 0.85
N HIS A 38 -4.25 11.91 1.24
CA HIS A 38 -5.14 13.05 0.98
C HIS A 38 -5.43 13.23 -0.51
N ASP A 39 -4.40 13.13 -1.36
CA ASP A 39 -4.52 13.27 -2.81
C ASP A 39 -5.45 12.20 -3.41
N VAL A 40 -5.29 10.94 -2.96
CA VAL A 40 -6.16 9.82 -3.36
C VAL A 40 -7.60 10.06 -2.88
N ARG A 41 -7.75 10.45 -1.62
CA ARG A 41 -9.05 10.64 -0.98
C ARG A 41 -9.87 11.72 -1.68
N ASP A 42 -9.25 12.87 -1.94
CA ASP A 42 -9.93 14.02 -2.51
C ASP A 42 -10.28 13.77 -3.99
N ARG A 43 -9.37 13.15 -4.74
CA ARG A 43 -9.63 12.70 -6.12
C ARG A 43 -10.78 11.70 -6.17
N LEU A 44 -10.72 10.67 -5.33
CA LEU A 44 -11.76 9.64 -5.26
C LEU A 44 -13.11 10.24 -4.88
N ALA A 45 -13.15 11.12 -3.87
CA ALA A 45 -14.37 11.79 -3.47
C ALA A 45 -14.99 12.61 -4.62
N ALA A 46 -14.16 13.34 -5.39
CA ALA A 46 -14.62 14.09 -6.55
C ALA A 46 -15.14 13.18 -7.67
N SER A 47 -14.43 12.09 -8.00
CA SER A 47 -14.83 11.14 -9.04
C SER A 47 -16.10 10.35 -8.68
N LEU A 48 -16.37 10.15 -7.39
CA LEU A 48 -17.53 9.40 -6.92
C LEU A 48 -18.82 10.23 -6.82
N VAL A 49 -18.75 11.57 -6.91
CA VAL A 49 -19.92 12.47 -6.82
C VAL A 49 -21.12 12.03 -7.68
N PRO A 50 -20.96 11.67 -8.98
CA PRO A 50 -22.11 11.35 -9.83
C PRO A 50 -22.76 10.00 -9.52
N PHE A 51 -22.14 9.15 -8.70
CA PHE A 51 -22.61 7.79 -8.47
C PHE A 51 -23.49 7.67 -7.23
N ARG A 52 -24.65 7.01 -7.37
CA ARG A 52 -25.55 6.72 -6.24
C ARG A 52 -24.91 5.81 -5.18
N ASN A 53 -23.97 4.95 -5.58
CA ASN A 53 -23.29 4.01 -4.69
C ASN A 53 -21.94 4.54 -4.15
N ARG A 54 -21.75 5.87 -4.16
CA ARG A 54 -20.48 6.52 -3.78
C ARG A 54 -19.98 6.14 -2.39
N GLU A 55 -20.85 6.07 -1.40
CA GLU A 55 -20.44 5.77 -0.01
C GLU A 55 -19.89 4.35 0.11
N ALA A 56 -20.56 3.37 -0.52
CA ALA A 56 -20.10 1.99 -0.53
C ALA A 56 -18.80 1.82 -1.34
N ALA A 57 -18.68 2.52 -2.47
CA ALA A 57 -17.46 2.53 -3.27
C ALA A 57 -16.29 3.13 -2.49
N PHE A 58 -16.52 4.24 -1.80
CA PHE A 58 -15.50 4.88 -0.97
C PHE A 58 -15.09 3.99 0.21
N ALA A 59 -16.05 3.39 0.92
CA ALA A 59 -15.77 2.46 2.02
C ALA A 59 -14.96 1.24 1.54
N LEU A 60 -15.35 0.64 0.41
CA LEU A 60 -14.62 -0.47 -0.19
C LEU A 60 -13.20 -0.05 -0.61
N ALA A 61 -13.03 1.14 -1.20
CA ALA A 61 -11.72 1.65 -1.59
C ALA A 61 -10.79 1.87 -0.38
N VAL A 62 -11.30 2.43 0.72
CA VAL A 62 -10.55 2.58 1.98
C VAL A 62 -10.12 1.21 2.50
N PHE A 63 -11.04 0.25 2.52
CA PHE A 63 -10.76 -1.12 2.98
C PHE A 63 -9.69 -1.81 2.14
N LEU A 64 -9.82 -1.78 0.80
CA LEU A 64 -8.82 -2.37 -0.09
C LEU A 64 -7.45 -1.68 0.04
N ALA A 65 -7.45 -0.35 0.10
CA ALA A 65 -6.22 0.42 0.24
C ALA A 65 -5.48 0.10 1.55
N ARG A 66 -6.18 -0.24 2.64
CA ARG A 66 -5.55 -0.66 3.90
C ARG A 66 -4.57 -1.81 3.71
N PHE A 67 -4.88 -2.78 2.85
CA PHE A 67 -4.08 -3.99 2.66
C PHE A 67 -3.09 -3.89 1.49
N TRP A 68 -3.47 -3.18 0.43
CA TRP A 68 -2.73 -3.20 -0.84
C TRP A 68 -1.92 -1.92 -1.10
N SER A 69 -2.17 -0.82 -0.38
CA SER A 69 -1.39 0.41 -0.55
C SER A 69 -0.03 0.39 0.14
N VAL A 70 0.33 -0.73 0.78
CA VAL A 70 1.61 -0.88 1.49
C VAL A 70 2.77 -0.85 0.49
N PRO A 71 3.93 -0.25 0.84
CA PRO A 71 5.12 -0.29 -0.01
C PRO A 71 5.42 -1.73 -0.48
N GLY A 72 5.66 -1.91 -1.78
CA GLY A 72 5.90 -3.22 -2.39
C GLY A 72 4.65 -3.96 -2.87
N ARG A 73 3.44 -3.58 -2.42
CA ARG A 73 2.18 -4.24 -2.83
C ARG A 73 1.31 -3.42 -3.79
N VAL A 74 1.64 -2.14 -3.99
CA VAL A 74 0.82 -1.23 -4.80
C VAL A 74 0.69 -1.69 -6.26
N VAL A 75 1.71 -2.37 -6.78
CA VAL A 75 1.76 -2.88 -8.16
C VAL A 75 1.29 -4.34 -8.24
N ASP A 76 1.14 -5.01 -7.09
CA ASP A 76 0.74 -6.41 -7.05
C ASP A 76 -0.73 -6.57 -7.42
N SER A 77 -1.02 -7.62 -8.17
CA SER A 77 -2.39 -7.99 -8.48
C SER A 77 -3.03 -8.77 -7.32
N PHE A 78 -4.26 -8.45 -6.97
CA PHE A 78 -5.02 -9.10 -5.90
C PHE A 78 -6.39 -9.58 -6.38
N HIS A 79 -6.98 -10.52 -5.63
CA HIS A 79 -8.33 -11.02 -5.90
C HIS A 79 -9.31 -10.37 -4.93
N ILE A 80 -10.54 -10.16 -5.40
CA ILE A 80 -11.63 -9.61 -4.59
C ILE A 80 -12.71 -10.69 -4.48
N ASP A 81 -12.86 -11.28 -3.30
CA ASP A 81 -13.99 -12.15 -2.99
C ASP A 81 -15.17 -11.33 -2.48
N ARG A 82 -16.22 -11.27 -3.30
CA ARG A 82 -17.42 -10.47 -3.02
C ARG A 82 -18.23 -11.01 -1.85
N ARG A 83 -18.22 -12.34 -1.64
CA ARG A 83 -19.00 -12.98 -0.56
C ARG A 83 -18.31 -12.74 0.78
N ALA A 84 -17.01 -13.00 0.84
CA ALA A 84 -16.22 -12.73 2.04
C ALA A 84 -16.27 -11.24 2.45
N LEU A 85 -16.32 -10.31 1.49
CA LEU A 85 -16.46 -8.88 1.78
C LEU A 85 -17.87 -8.49 2.26
N ALA A 86 -18.91 -9.21 1.84
CA ALA A 86 -20.28 -8.94 2.27
C ALA A 86 -20.51 -9.32 3.73
N ASP A 87 -19.87 -10.42 4.17
CA ASP A 87 -19.96 -10.92 5.54
C ASP A 87 -18.97 -10.24 6.50
N HIS A 88 -18.15 -9.30 5.99
CA HIS A 88 -17.10 -8.66 6.78
C HIS A 88 -17.67 -7.58 7.71
N GLY A 89 -17.47 -7.78 9.02
CA GLY A 89 -18.02 -6.91 10.07
C GLY A 89 -17.58 -5.45 10.02
N GLU A 90 -16.43 -5.11 9.43
CA GLU A 90 -16.00 -3.70 9.28
C GLU A 90 -16.68 -2.97 8.10
N LEU A 91 -17.16 -3.69 7.07
CA LEU A 91 -17.63 -3.07 5.82
C LEU A 91 -19.13 -2.76 5.86
N HIS A 92 -19.92 -3.61 6.54
CA HIS A 92 -21.38 -3.53 6.61
C HIS A 92 -22.06 -3.34 5.23
N LEU A 93 -21.49 -3.94 4.18
CA LEU A 93 -22.03 -3.87 2.82
C LEU A 93 -22.66 -5.21 2.45
N THR A 94 -23.80 -5.19 1.77
CA THR A 94 -24.36 -6.40 1.16
C THR A 94 -23.57 -6.80 -0.08
N GLU A 95 -23.62 -8.07 -0.48
CA GLU A 95 -22.95 -8.55 -1.70
C GLU A 95 -23.33 -7.72 -2.95
N ALA A 96 -24.61 -7.31 -3.04
CA ALA A 96 -25.09 -6.45 -4.12
C ALA A 96 -24.42 -5.07 -4.13
N LYS A 97 -24.23 -4.46 -2.94
CA LYS A 97 -23.51 -3.19 -2.79
C LYS A 97 -22.03 -3.35 -3.10
N VAL A 98 -21.38 -4.43 -2.66
CA VAL A 98 -19.98 -4.76 -3.00
C VAL A 98 -19.82 -4.88 -4.52
N ARG A 99 -20.71 -5.62 -5.19
CA ARG A 99 -20.71 -5.75 -6.65
C ARG A 99 -20.86 -4.40 -7.36
N GLY A 100 -21.78 -3.57 -6.89
CA GLY A 100 -21.97 -2.22 -7.43
C GLY A 100 -20.76 -1.32 -7.18
N ALA A 101 -20.14 -1.42 -6.00
CA ALA A 101 -18.97 -0.65 -5.61
C ALA A 101 -17.77 -1.00 -6.49
N ILE A 102 -17.51 -2.29 -6.74
CA ILE A 102 -16.44 -2.73 -7.65
C ILE A 102 -16.61 -2.13 -9.05
N ARG A 103 -17.83 -2.15 -9.59
CA ARG A 103 -18.11 -1.55 -10.92
C ARG A 103 -17.81 -0.06 -10.95
N VAL A 104 -18.26 0.68 -9.93
CA VAL A 104 -17.99 2.12 -9.84
C VAL A 104 -16.49 2.39 -9.69
N LEU A 105 -15.77 1.58 -8.90
CA LEU A 105 -14.31 1.71 -8.74
C LEU A 105 -13.54 1.38 -10.02
N GLU A 106 -14.02 0.46 -10.85
CA GLU A 106 -13.51 0.24 -12.22
C GLU A 106 -13.78 1.47 -13.09
N GLU A 107 -14.99 2.01 -13.04
CA GLU A 107 -15.41 3.15 -13.87
C GLU A 107 -14.65 4.45 -13.58
N VAL A 108 -14.32 4.70 -12.30
CA VAL A 108 -13.48 5.86 -11.92
C VAL A 108 -11.98 5.58 -12.03
N ALA A 109 -11.58 4.46 -12.63
CA ALA A 109 -10.20 4.01 -12.78
C ALA A 109 -9.44 3.87 -11.45
N PHE A 110 -10.14 3.62 -10.33
CA PHE A 110 -9.51 3.29 -9.05
C PHE A 110 -9.01 1.85 -9.04
N LEU A 111 -9.73 0.94 -9.70
CA LEU A 111 -9.33 -0.45 -9.93
C LEU A 111 -9.22 -0.71 -11.43
N ASP A 112 -8.13 -1.34 -11.85
CA ASP A 112 -8.02 -1.92 -13.18
C ASP A 112 -8.03 -3.44 -13.08
N ARG A 113 -8.58 -4.09 -14.11
CA ARG A 113 -8.48 -5.54 -14.24
C ARG A 113 -7.08 -5.87 -14.73
N ALA A 114 -6.34 -6.67 -13.96
CA ALA A 114 -5.05 -7.15 -14.40
C ALA A 114 -5.25 -8.03 -15.64
N ILE A 115 -4.65 -7.62 -16.75
CA ILE A 115 -4.65 -8.42 -17.97
C ILE A 115 -3.90 -9.71 -17.65
N PRO A 116 -4.52 -10.90 -17.77
CA PRO A 116 -3.80 -12.15 -17.59
C PRO A 116 -2.65 -12.18 -18.60
N SER A 117 -1.44 -12.45 -18.14
CA SER A 117 -0.18 -12.42 -18.89
C SER A 117 -0.05 -13.57 -19.91
N SER A 118 -1.14 -13.93 -20.58
CA SER A 118 -1.39 -15.16 -21.36
C SER A 118 -2.00 -16.31 -20.54
N GLY A 119 -3.05 -16.92 -21.08
CA GLY A 119 -3.67 -18.13 -20.54
C GLY A 119 -5.20 -18.18 -20.62
N SER A 120 -5.76 -19.39 -20.52
CA SER A 120 -7.21 -19.62 -20.50
C SER A 120 -7.87 -18.96 -19.28
N LYS A 121 -9.07 -18.39 -19.49
CA LYS A 121 -9.96 -17.84 -18.44
C LYS A 121 -10.54 -18.92 -17.52
N TYR A 122 -10.38 -20.18 -17.88
CA TYR A 122 -10.91 -21.32 -17.16
C TYR A 122 -9.81 -22.26 -16.68
N LYS A 123 -10.12 -23.04 -15.64
CA LYS A 123 -9.28 -24.09 -15.07
C LYS A 123 -10.15 -25.35 -14.95
N ALA A 124 -9.68 -26.46 -15.51
CA ALA A 124 -10.29 -27.76 -15.28
C ALA A 124 -10.08 -28.17 -13.82
N THR A 125 -11.16 -28.58 -13.18
CA THR A 125 -11.24 -29.09 -11.81
C THR A 125 -11.97 -30.43 -11.87
N GLU A 126 -11.89 -31.26 -10.83
CA GLU A 126 -12.55 -32.58 -10.79
C GLU A 126 -14.08 -32.48 -10.99
N GLU A 127 -14.69 -31.37 -10.55
CA GLU A 127 -16.12 -31.06 -10.72
C GLU A 127 -16.46 -30.42 -12.09
N GLY A 128 -15.46 -30.15 -12.93
CA GLY A 128 -15.64 -29.56 -14.26
C GLY A 128 -14.83 -28.29 -14.51
N LEU A 129 -15.28 -27.47 -15.45
CA LEU A 129 -14.56 -26.28 -15.92
C LEU A 129 -14.93 -25.04 -15.09
N HIS A 130 -14.04 -24.59 -14.19
CA HIS A 130 -14.27 -23.42 -13.34
C HIS A 130 -13.58 -22.17 -13.90
N ARG A 131 -14.22 -21.01 -13.75
CA ARG A 131 -13.63 -19.73 -14.15
C ARG A 131 -12.56 -19.30 -13.14
N LYS A 132 -11.41 -18.85 -13.64
CA LYS A 132 -10.34 -18.32 -12.78
C LYS A 132 -10.80 -17.02 -12.09
N PRO A 133 -10.37 -16.78 -10.84
CA PRO A 133 -10.62 -15.51 -10.16
C PRO A 133 -10.11 -14.31 -10.97
N ILE A 134 -10.86 -13.21 -10.95
CA ILE A 134 -10.44 -11.95 -11.58
C ILE A 134 -9.38 -11.31 -10.68
N ARG A 135 -8.27 -10.93 -11.29
CA ARG A 135 -7.20 -10.17 -10.66
C ARG A 135 -7.41 -8.68 -10.91
N PHE A 136 -7.20 -7.90 -9.87
CA PHE A 136 -7.30 -6.45 -9.87
C PHE A 136 -5.97 -5.84 -9.47
N VAL A 137 -5.69 -4.65 -9.98
CA VAL A 137 -4.58 -3.78 -9.54
C VAL A 137 -5.16 -2.40 -9.25
N PHE A 138 -4.44 -1.56 -8.50
CA PHE A 138 -4.80 -0.15 -8.47
C PHE A 138 -4.68 0.44 -9.87
N GLY A 139 -5.67 1.24 -10.25
CA GLY A 139 -5.66 1.84 -11.57
C GLY A 139 -4.50 2.81 -11.75
N SER A 140 -4.10 3.00 -13.00
CA SER A 140 -2.95 3.84 -13.40
C SER A 140 -3.02 5.27 -12.83
N GLU A 141 -4.23 5.77 -12.57
CA GLU A 141 -4.50 7.10 -12.02
C GLU A 141 -4.27 7.23 -10.51
N TYR A 142 -4.31 6.11 -9.77
CA TYR A 142 -4.23 6.09 -8.31
C TYR A 142 -2.98 5.39 -7.80
N ALA A 143 -2.44 4.39 -8.50
CA ALA A 143 -1.22 3.70 -8.10
C ALA A 143 -0.04 4.68 -7.89
N PRO A 144 0.24 5.66 -8.77
CA PRO A 144 1.31 6.64 -8.56
C PRO A 144 1.08 7.52 -7.32
N LEU A 145 -0.18 7.84 -6.99
CA LEU A 145 -0.52 8.62 -5.80
C LEU A 145 -0.22 7.85 -4.52
N PHE A 146 -0.49 6.54 -4.50
CA PHE A 146 -0.11 5.67 -3.39
C PHE A 146 1.41 5.53 -3.27
N ILE A 147 2.13 5.35 -4.39
CA ILE A 147 3.60 5.28 -4.40
C ILE A 147 4.19 6.58 -3.86
N ALA A 148 3.78 7.74 -4.37
CA ALA A 148 4.25 9.04 -3.90
C ALA A 148 3.92 9.28 -2.42
N ALA A 149 2.74 8.86 -1.95
CA ALA A 149 2.38 8.94 -0.54
C ALA A 149 3.27 8.07 0.35
N ASN A 150 3.59 6.86 -0.10
CA ASN A 150 4.52 5.95 0.57
C ASN A 150 5.95 6.51 0.62
N GLU A 151 6.43 7.09 -0.47
CA GLU A 151 7.73 7.77 -0.51
C GLU A 151 7.79 8.93 0.48
N ARG A 152 6.75 9.78 0.51
CA ARG A 152 6.66 10.88 1.48
C ARG A 152 6.65 10.35 2.92
N ALA A 153 5.90 9.28 3.18
CA ALA A 153 5.86 8.64 4.49
C ALA A 153 7.22 8.02 4.86
N ALA A 154 7.95 7.44 3.91
CA ALA A 154 9.30 6.92 4.12
C ALA A 154 10.29 8.05 4.43
N ARG A 155 10.29 9.14 3.65
CA ARG A 155 11.11 10.33 3.92
C ARG A 155 10.82 10.93 5.29
N ALA A 156 9.55 11.02 5.69
CA ALA A 156 9.15 11.54 6.99
C ALA A 156 9.55 10.62 8.17
N ARG A 157 9.62 9.30 7.95
CA ARG A 157 10.16 8.33 8.92
C ARG A 157 11.69 8.34 9.02
N GLY A 158 12.36 9.11 8.15
CA GLY A 158 13.81 9.34 8.12
C GLY A 158 14.48 8.51 7.02
N GLY A 159 14.94 9.06 5.90
CA GLY A 159 15.90 10.19 5.90
C GLY A 159 17.17 9.93 6.74
N ARG A 160 17.26 8.79 7.46
CA ARG A 160 18.24 8.47 8.49
C ARG A 160 18.42 6.95 8.59
N SER A 161 19.07 6.36 7.60
CA SER A 161 19.62 5.00 7.71
C SER A 161 20.81 4.75 6.78
N SER A 162 21.68 5.75 6.60
CA SER A 162 23.04 5.53 6.06
C SER A 162 24.12 6.30 6.83
N ASP A 163 23.80 7.43 7.44
CA ASP A 163 24.71 8.07 8.41
C ASP A 163 24.59 7.37 9.76
N ARG A 164 25.31 6.26 9.85
CA ARG A 164 25.90 5.79 11.11
C ARG A 164 26.50 7.02 11.80
N ARG A 165 25.89 7.45 12.92
CA ARG A 165 26.67 8.12 13.96
C ARG A 165 27.90 7.25 14.20
N PRO A 166 29.14 7.75 14.06
CA PRO A 166 30.25 7.07 14.69
C PRO A 166 29.89 7.00 16.18
N MET A 167 29.66 5.78 16.67
CA MET A 167 29.66 5.54 18.11
C MET A 167 31.07 5.90 18.57
N THR A 168 31.22 7.10 19.11
CA THR A 168 32.35 7.40 19.96
C THR A 168 32.23 6.46 21.16
N PRO A 169 33.22 5.60 21.43
CA PRO A 169 33.24 4.88 22.69
C PRO A 169 33.47 5.92 23.78
N SER A 170 32.44 6.23 24.55
CA SER A 170 32.58 6.99 25.79
C SER A 170 33.29 6.09 26.79
N SER A 171 34.63 6.14 26.79
CA SER A 171 35.44 5.68 27.91
C SER A 171 35.48 6.79 28.96
N SER A 172 34.70 6.66 30.03
CA SER A 172 34.98 7.34 31.29
C SER A 172 34.32 6.57 32.42
N GLN A 173 35.19 6.02 33.25
CA GLN A 173 34.96 5.09 34.36
C GLN A 173 34.05 5.71 35.43
N ARG A 174 33.15 4.91 36.00
CA ARG A 174 32.47 5.21 37.27
C ARG A 174 32.91 4.18 38.32
N PRO A 175 33.38 4.59 39.52
CA PRO A 175 33.80 3.64 40.55
C PRO A 175 32.59 2.94 41.21
N PRO A 176 32.80 1.76 41.81
CA PRO A 176 31.72 0.92 42.32
C PRO A 176 31.31 1.37 43.71
N THR A 177 30.00 1.54 43.92
CA THR A 177 29.40 1.53 45.26
C THR A 177 28.36 0.43 45.33
N THR A 178 28.56 -0.39 46.34
CA THR A 178 27.88 -1.61 46.74
C THR A 178 26.41 -1.40 47.13
N SER A 179 25.62 -2.43 46.83
CA SER A 179 24.62 -3.06 47.72
C SER A 179 23.13 -2.97 47.35
N SER A 180 22.53 -4.16 47.49
CA SER A 180 21.14 -4.54 47.72
C SER A 180 20.04 -4.24 46.70
N GLU A 181 19.66 -5.32 46.02
CA GLU A 181 18.35 -5.97 46.22
C GLU A 181 17.10 -5.21 45.74
N ALA A 182 16.65 -5.54 44.52
CA ALA A 182 15.27 -5.34 44.10
C ALA A 182 14.85 -6.31 42.97
N GLN A 183 14.28 -7.43 43.40
CA GLN A 183 13.06 -8.06 42.88
C GLN A 183 12.92 -8.35 41.37
N LYS A 184 13.03 -9.63 41.08
CA LYS A 184 12.66 -10.34 39.85
C LYS A 184 11.14 -10.42 39.72
N ILE A 185 10.50 -9.49 39.02
CA ILE A 185 9.07 -9.58 38.69
C ILE A 185 8.91 -10.24 37.32
N LYS A 186 8.25 -11.41 37.34
CA LYS A 186 7.91 -12.25 36.18
C LYS A 186 6.76 -11.60 35.41
N SER A 187 6.95 -11.30 34.13
CA SER A 187 5.85 -10.88 33.24
C SER A 187 4.96 -12.09 32.89
N PRO A 188 3.62 -12.01 33.06
CA PRO A 188 2.74 -13.10 32.70
C PRO A 188 2.54 -13.18 31.18
N LYS A 189 2.71 -14.40 30.65
CA LYS A 189 2.29 -14.84 29.32
C LYS A 189 0.76 -14.76 29.21
N SER A 190 0.22 -13.86 28.40
CA SER A 190 -1.17 -13.96 27.94
C SER A 190 -1.22 -14.64 26.57
N LYS A 191 -1.83 -15.82 26.55
CA LYS A 191 -2.36 -16.48 25.34
C LYS A 191 -3.70 -15.83 24.99
N SER A 192 -3.84 -15.38 23.75
CA SER A 192 -5.13 -15.09 23.08
C SER A 192 -4.87 -15.44 21.61
N VAL A 193 -5.36 -16.54 21.02
CA VAL A 193 -6.76 -17.00 20.85
C VAL A 193 -7.67 -15.87 20.39
N ALA A 194 -7.58 -15.57 19.08
CA ALA A 194 -8.68 -15.39 18.13
C ALA A 194 -8.10 -14.69 16.88
N ASP A 195 -7.62 -15.48 15.91
CA ASP A 195 -7.30 -14.97 14.57
C ASP A 195 -8.62 -14.87 13.79
N PRO A 196 -9.09 -13.67 13.38
CA PRO A 196 -10.08 -13.56 12.32
C PRO A 196 -9.37 -13.90 11.02
N MET A 197 -9.43 -15.18 10.66
CA MET A 197 -8.86 -15.73 9.43
C MET A 197 -9.66 -15.22 8.22
N VAL A 198 -9.32 -14.02 7.76
CA VAL A 198 -9.67 -13.59 6.41
C VAL A 198 -8.74 -14.36 5.48
N TYR A 199 -9.29 -15.21 4.61
CA TYR A 199 -8.54 -15.87 3.52
C TYR A 199 -8.06 -14.83 2.50
N LEU A 200 -7.05 -14.05 2.89
CA LEU A 200 -6.35 -13.05 2.09
C LEU A 200 -4.90 -13.51 1.88
N GLY A 201 -4.73 -14.73 1.35
CA GLY A 201 -3.42 -15.35 1.06
C GLY A 201 -2.64 -15.74 2.31
N ASP A 202 -2.31 -17.03 2.43
CA ASP A 202 -1.59 -17.60 3.57
C ASP A 202 -0.29 -16.84 3.93
N LEU A 203 -0.23 -16.35 5.17
CA LEU A 203 0.92 -15.69 5.79
C LEU A 203 1.86 -16.68 6.53
N ARG A 204 1.98 -17.94 6.09
CA ARG A 204 2.77 -18.97 6.80
C ARG A 204 3.79 -19.77 6.01
N ASN A 205 4.18 -19.33 4.82
CA ASN A 205 5.33 -19.92 4.13
C ASN A 205 6.51 -18.95 4.07
N GLY A 206 7.25 -18.91 5.18
CA GLY A 206 8.67 -18.60 5.16
C GLY A 206 9.42 -19.66 4.36
N LYS A 207 9.34 -19.58 3.03
CA LYS A 207 10.20 -20.32 2.12
C LYS A 207 10.91 -19.31 1.24
N LYS A 208 12.22 -19.23 1.44
CA LYS A 208 13.21 -18.49 0.66
C LYS A 208 12.83 -18.49 -0.83
N ILE A 209 12.35 -17.36 -1.34
CA ILE A 209 12.24 -17.11 -2.78
C ILE A 209 12.82 -15.73 -3.04
N GLY A 210 13.98 -15.72 -3.71
CA GLY A 210 14.44 -14.59 -4.50
C GLY A 210 15.09 -13.44 -3.76
N LEU A 211 16.34 -13.63 -3.32
CA LEU A 211 17.30 -12.55 -3.56
C LEU A 211 17.26 -12.22 -5.07
N PRO A 212 17.29 -10.96 -5.49
CA PRO A 212 17.47 -10.63 -6.90
C PRO A 212 18.80 -11.23 -7.38
N PRO A 213 18.85 -11.94 -8.51
CA PRO A 213 20.12 -12.37 -9.07
C PRO A 213 20.94 -11.13 -9.45
N ASN A 214 22.21 -11.13 -9.04
CA ASN A 214 23.21 -10.15 -9.47
C ASN A 214 23.13 -9.94 -10.99
N PRO A 215 23.09 -8.69 -11.48
CA PRO A 215 22.94 -8.41 -12.90
C PRO A 215 24.27 -8.53 -13.63
N PHE A 216 24.97 -9.68 -13.63
CA PHE A 216 26.18 -9.88 -14.46
C PHE A 216 26.67 -11.34 -14.52
N VAL A 217 25.76 -12.32 -14.65
CA VAL A 217 26.19 -13.67 -15.08
C VAL A 217 25.56 -13.94 -16.45
N PRO A 218 26.33 -13.83 -17.55
CA PRO A 218 25.83 -14.19 -18.87
C PRO A 218 25.47 -15.68 -18.89
N ASP A 219 24.22 -15.97 -19.26
CA ASP A 219 23.70 -17.33 -19.31
C ASP A 219 24.20 -17.98 -20.62
N PRO A 220 25.13 -18.97 -20.56
CA PRO A 220 25.85 -19.45 -21.75
C PRO A 220 24.92 -20.10 -22.78
N LYS A 221 23.74 -20.55 -22.35
CA LYS A 221 22.71 -21.09 -23.24
C LYS A 221 22.02 -20.03 -24.09
N LEU A 222 21.89 -18.81 -23.56
CA LEU A 222 21.26 -17.70 -24.25
C LEU A 222 22.20 -17.11 -25.31
N GLU A 223 23.49 -16.98 -24.98
CA GLU A 223 24.54 -16.59 -25.93
C GLU A 223 24.63 -17.57 -27.11
N ALA A 224 24.68 -18.88 -26.84
CA ALA A 224 24.71 -19.91 -27.89
C ALA A 224 23.45 -19.90 -28.78
N ALA A 225 22.29 -19.56 -28.22
CA ALA A 225 21.05 -19.42 -29.00
C ALA A 225 21.08 -18.20 -29.92
N LEU A 226 21.64 -17.08 -29.47
CA LEU A 226 21.80 -15.86 -30.27
C LEU A 226 22.82 -16.07 -31.40
N GLU A 227 23.93 -16.76 -31.14
CA GLU A 227 24.92 -17.07 -32.18
C GLU A 227 24.34 -17.97 -33.28
N ASN A 228 23.57 -19.00 -32.90
CA ASN A 228 22.90 -19.88 -33.86
C ASN A 228 21.86 -19.13 -34.71
N LEU A 229 21.10 -18.22 -34.09
CA LEU A 229 20.14 -17.37 -34.78
C LEU A 229 20.84 -16.43 -35.80
N LEU A 230 21.92 -15.77 -35.37
CA LEU A 230 22.70 -14.88 -36.24
C LEU A 230 23.36 -15.63 -37.40
N LYS A 231 23.81 -16.88 -37.17
CA LYS A 231 24.38 -17.74 -38.19
C LYS A 231 23.33 -18.14 -39.25
N GLY A 232 22.10 -18.45 -38.82
CA GLY A 232 20.99 -18.73 -39.72
C GLY A 232 20.61 -17.54 -40.60
N ILE A 233 20.58 -16.32 -40.05
CA ILE A 233 20.25 -15.10 -40.79
C ILE A 233 21.31 -14.77 -41.86
N ARG A 234 22.60 -15.04 -41.57
CA ARG A 234 23.68 -14.84 -42.55
C ARG A 234 23.63 -15.86 -43.68
N GLN A 235 23.24 -17.10 -43.40
CA GLN A 235 23.10 -18.15 -44.41
C GLN A 235 21.88 -17.94 -45.32
N SER A 236 20.83 -17.25 -44.87
CA SER A 236 19.64 -16.98 -45.69
C SER A 236 19.76 -15.76 -46.61
N ARG A 237 20.86 -15.01 -46.56
CA ARG A 237 21.08 -13.76 -47.33
C ARG A 237 22.20 -13.84 -48.38
N GLY A 238 22.84 -15.00 -48.53
CA GLY A 238 23.97 -15.20 -49.45
C GLY A 238 23.80 -16.37 -50.43
N GLY A 239 22.56 -16.78 -50.72
CA GLY A 239 22.22 -17.79 -51.73
C GLY A 239 21.42 -17.17 -52.86
#